data_AF-X1AKG4-F1
#
_entry.id   AF-X1AKG4-F1
#
_cell.length_a   1.000
_cell.length_b   1.000
_cell.length_c   1.000
_cell.angle_alpha   90.00
_cell.angle_beta   90.00
_cell.angle_gamma   90.00
#
_symmetry.space_group_name_H-M   'P 1'
#
loop_
_entity.id
_entity.type
_entity.pdbx_description
1 polymer ?
#
loop_
_entity_poly.entity_id
_entity_poly.type
_entity_poly.pdbx_seq_one_letter_code
_entity_poly.pdbx_strand_id
1 'polypeptide(L)' 'MKIFQGPIRLNECKFKKRDCPYINGCLLKKKIDEMEKEVIAKLKAITIASIIKKEVSVDD' A
#
# COMPACT_ATOMS: atom_id res chain seq x y z
N MET A 1 -9.51 -2.56 3.53
CA MET A 1 -8.17 -3.12 3.20
C MET A 1 -7.50 -3.83 4.36
N LYS A 2 -7.21 -3.17 5.49
CA LYS A 2 -6.46 -3.79 6.61
C LYS A 2 -7.04 -5.11 7.14
N ILE A 3 -8.36 -5.23 7.17
CA ILE A 3 -9.05 -6.45 7.65
C ILE A 3 -8.71 -7.67 6.78
N PHE A 4 -8.54 -7.48 5.46
CA PHE A 4 -8.31 -8.59 4.52
C PHE A 4 -6.83 -8.82 4.21
N GLN A 5 -6.04 -7.75 4.07
CA GLN A 5 -4.64 -7.81 3.64
C GLN A 5 -3.63 -7.57 4.76
N GLY A 6 -4.09 -7.19 5.96
CA GLY A 6 -3.21 -6.73 7.03
C GLY A 6 -2.61 -5.34 6.75
N PRO A 7 -1.54 -4.95 7.45
CA PRO A 7 -0.81 -3.73 7.16
C PRO A 7 -0.13 -3.83 5.79
N ILE A 8 -0.35 -2.83 4.92
CA ILE A 8 0.35 -2.74 3.65
C ILE A 8 1.82 -2.45 3.94
N ARG A 9 2.71 -3.31 3.42
CA ARG A 9 4.16 -3.14 3.43
C ARG A 9 4.72 -3.50 2.06
N LEU A 10 5.23 -2.51 1.33
CA LEU A 10 5.79 -2.70 -0.01
C LEU A 10 7.19 -3.32 0.03
N ASN A 11 7.95 -3.05 1.09
CA ASN A 11 9.30 -3.58 1.26
C ASN A 11 9.57 -3.86 2.73
N GLU A 12 9.98 -5.09 3.03
CA GLU A 12 10.40 -5.47 4.38
C GLU A 12 11.85 -5.06 4.68
N CYS A 13 12.60 -4.63 3.67
CA CYS A 13 14.03 -4.30 3.77
C CYS A 13 14.83 -5.48 4.37
N LYS A 14 14.56 -6.69 3.88
CA LYS A 14 15.20 -7.94 4.31
C LYS A 14 15.90 -8.63 3.15
N PHE A 15 17.02 -9.28 3.44
CA PHE A 15 17.72 -10.16 2.50
C PHE A 15 17.93 -11.53 3.16
N LYS A 16 17.49 -12.60 2.51
CA LYS A 16 17.54 -13.98 3.05
C LYS A 16 17.02 -14.08 4.49
N LYS A 17 15.87 -13.45 4.76
CA LYS A 17 15.21 -13.36 6.08
C LYS A 17 16.00 -12.61 7.17
N ARG A 18 17.13 -11.98 6.84
CA ARG A 18 17.88 -11.10 7.74
C ARG A 18 17.52 -9.65 7.47
N ASP A 19 17.44 -8.86 8.53
CA ASP A 19 17.24 -7.43 8.42
C ASP A 19 18.43 -6.78 7.71
N CYS A 20 18.14 -5.80 6.85
CA CYS A 20 19.18 -5.00 6.22
C CYS A 20 19.95 -4.22 7.31
N PRO A 21 21.28 -4.36 7.42
CA PRO A 21 22.05 -3.69 8.47
C PRO A 21 22.03 -2.16 8.33
N TYR A 22 21.73 -1.65 7.14
CA TYR A 22 21.68 -0.21 6.85
C TYR A 22 20.26 0.36 6.84
N ILE A 23 19.27 -0.34 7.42
CA ILE A 23 17.85 0.04 7.35
C ILE A 23 17.59 1.48 7.81
N ASN A 24 18.27 1.93 8.87
CA ASN A 24 18.10 3.27 9.45
C ASN A 24 18.60 4.40 8.53
N GLY A 25 19.60 4.12 7.69
CA GLY A 25 20.21 5.08 6.76
C GLY A 25 19.81 4.89 5.30
N CYS A 26 18.98 3.89 5.00
CA CYS A 26 18.71 3.48 3.62
C CYS A 26 17.85 4.50 2.87
N LEU A 27 18.46 5.22 1.91
CA LEU A 27 17.75 6.16 1.05
C LEU A 27 16.66 5.48 0.21
N LEU A 28 16.91 4.26 -0.26
CA LEU A 28 15.92 3.48 -1.00
C LEU A 28 14.69 3.16 -0.14
N LYS A 29 14.90 2.76 1.12
CA LYS A 29 13.80 2.51 2.04
C LYS A 29 12.97 3.78 2.24
N LYS A 30 13.60 4.93 2.48
CA LYS A 30 12.88 6.21 2.67
C LYS A 30 11.97 6.53 1.49
N LYS A 31 12.47 6.40 0.26
CA LYS A 31 11.66 6.61 -0.96
C LYS A 31 10.51 5.60 -1.07
N ILE A 32 10.75 4.33 -0.71
CA ILE A 32 9.70 3.31 -0.71
C ILE A 32 8.65 3.60 0.37
N ASP A 33 9.05 4.04 1.56
CA ASP A 33 8.13 4.40 2.64
C ASP A 33 7.23 5.59 2.24
N GLU A 34 7.75 6.55 1.47
CA GLU A 34 6.97 7.66 0.91
C GLU A 34 5.92 7.15 -0.08
N MET A 35 6.32 6.29 -1.03
CA MET A 35 5.38 5.66 -1.97
C MET A 35 4.33 4.81 -1.25
N GLU A 36 4.71 4.08 -0.21
CA GLU A 36 3.79 3.28 0.61
C GLU A 36 2.73 4.16 1.28
N LYS A 37 3.10 5.32 1.83
CA LYS A 37 2.16 6.28 2.41
C LYS A 37 1.16 6.79 1.37
N GLU A 38 1.63 7.13 0.17
CA GLU A 38 0.75 7.58 -0.91
C GLU A 38 -0.24 6.50 -1.34
N VAL A 39 0.23 5.26 -1.50
CA VAL A 39 -0.63 4.12 -1.85
C VAL A 39 -1.68 3.90 -0.76
N ILE A 40 -1.30 3.92 0.51
CA ILE A 40 -2.23 3.79 1.64
C ILE A 40 -3.28 4.91 1.61
N ALA A 41 -2.87 6.15 1.37
CA ALA A 41 -3.79 7.28 1.29
C ALA A 41 -4.81 7.10 0.14
N LYS A 42 -4.32 6.73 -1.05
CA LYS A 42 -5.17 6.47 -2.22
C LYS A 42 -6.16 5.33 -1.97
N LEU A 43 -5.70 4.21 -1.41
CA LEU A 43 -6.56 3.08 -1.11
C LEU A 43 -7.61 3.40 -0.04
N LYS A 44 -7.26 4.18 1.00
CA LYS A 44 -8.23 4.61 2.03
C LYS A 44 -9.33 5.51 1.47
N ALA A 45 -9.04 6.29 0.44
CA ALA A 45 -10.03 7.15 -0.21
C ALA A 45 -11.06 6.35 -1.03
N ILE A 46 -10.74 5.13 -1.43
CA ILE A 46 -11.66 4.26 -2.19
C ILE A 46 -12.68 3.66 -1.22
N THR A 47 -13.95 3.87 -1.53
CA THR A 47 -15.09 3.30 -0.80
C THR A 47 -15.88 2.35 -1.70
N ILE A 48 -16.59 1.40 -1.09
CA ILE A 48 -17.50 0.52 -1.83
C ILE A 48 -18.53 1.35 -2.63
N ALA A 49 -19.08 2.40 -2.02
CA ALA A 49 -20.01 3.30 -2.69
C ALA A 49 -19.40 3.99 -3.94
N SER A 50 -18.14 4.43 -3.87
CA SER A 50 -17.46 5.04 -5.03
C SER A 50 -17.20 4.05 -6.17
N ILE A 51 -17.06 2.76 -5.85
CA ILE A 51 -16.89 1.70 -6.85
C ILE A 51 -18.24 1.41 -7.51
N ILE A 52 -19.29 1.17 -6.70
CA ILE A 52 -20.64 0.87 -7.21
C ILE A 52 -21.17 2.00 -8.10
N LYS A 53 -20.99 3.28 -7.72
CA LYS A 53 -21.43 4.42 -8.53
C LYS A 53 -20.76 4.52 -9.89
N LYS A 54 -19.57 3.90 -10.07
CA LYS A 54 -18.82 3.94 -11.32
C LYS A 54 -19.19 2.80 -12.27
N GLU A 55 -19.82 1.74 -11.77
CA GLU A 55 -20.17 0.54 -12.56
C GLU A 55 -21.67 0.45 -12.91
N VAL A 56 -22.51 1.42 -12.53
CA VAL A 56 -23.90 1.48 -13.03
C VAL A 56 -23.93 2.16 -14.40
N SER A 57 -23.50 1.40 -15.39
CA SER A 57 -24.11 1.36 -16.72
C SER A 57 -24.48 -0.11 -16.96
N VAL A 58 -25.54 -0.55 -16.31
CA VAL A 58 -26.22 -1.79 -16.64
C VAL A 58 -27.58 -1.37 -17.17
N ASP A 59 -27.65 -1.24 -18.49
CA ASP A 59 -28.90 -1.32 -19.23
C ASP A 59 -29.27 -2.81 -19.30
N ASP A 60 -30.29 -3.18 -18.52
CA ASP A 60 -31.39 -4.14 -18.80
C ASP A 60 -32.11 -4.52 -17.50
#